data_AF-A0A619I3Y1-F1
#
_entry.id   AF-A0A619I3Y1-F1
#
_cell.length_a   1.000
_cell.length_b   1.000
_cell.length_c   1.000
_cell.angle_alpha   90.00
_cell.angle_beta   90.00
_cell.angle_gamma   90.00
#
_symmetry.space_group_name_H-M   'P 1'
#
loop_
_entity.id
_entity.type
_entity.pdbx_description
1 polymer ?
#
loop_
_entity_poly.entity_id
_entity_poly.type
_entity_poly.pdbx_seq_one_letter_code
_entity_poly.pdbx_strand_id
1 'polypeptide(L)'
;MSTKKYNLDPGDDWMQITDGNQVKPVLLQVISGEIYFCESATKPAPNADAHIFSSGPNAFLSITAPDSVWCKARKVVPPTVIAVTR
;
A
#
# COMPACT_ATOMS: atom_id res chain seq x y z
N MET A 1 14.49 1.34 12.30
CA MET A 1 13.18 0.70 12.13
C MET A 1 12.07 1.67 12.47
N SER A 2 11.34 2.14 11.45
CA SER A 2 10.15 2.99 11.61
C SER A 2 8.96 2.28 10.98
N THR A 3 7.85 2.26 11.70
CA THR A 3 6.61 1.62 11.29
C THR A 3 5.54 2.69 11.16
N LYS A 4 4.92 2.79 9.98
CA LYS A 4 3.77 3.66 9.73
C LYS A 4 2.53 2.81 9.48
N LYS A 5 1.44 3.14 10.16
CA LYS A 5 0.13 2.53 9.95
C LYS A 5 -0.73 3.48 9.11
N TYR A 6 -1.38 2.93 8.10
CA TYR A 6 -2.32 3.61 7.22
C TYR A 6 -3.67 2.90 7.32
N ASN A 7 -4.70 3.65 7.65
CA ASN A 7 -6.09 3.18 7.52
C ASN A 7 -6.60 3.72 6.19
N LEU A 8 -7.05 2.83 5.31
CA LEU A 8 -7.66 3.21 4.05
C LEU A 8 -9.17 3.11 4.22
N ASP A 9 -9.92 4.17 3.92
CA ASP A 9 -11.38 4.10 3.98
C ASP A 9 -11.97 3.71 2.60
N PRO A 10 -13.02 2.87 2.57
CA PRO A 10 -13.70 2.55 1.33
C PRO A 10 -14.29 3.79 0.65
N GLY A 11 -13.78 4.13 -0.52
CA GLY A 11 -14.21 5.32 -1.28
C GLY A 11 -13.19 6.46 -1.26
N ASP A 12 -12.15 6.37 -0.43
CA ASP A 12 -11.00 7.27 -0.51
C ASP A 12 -10.22 7.05 -1.80
N ASP A 13 -9.62 8.14 -2.25
CA ASP A 13 -8.71 8.16 -3.39
C ASP A 13 -7.37 7.48 -3.04
N TRP A 14 -6.50 7.30 -4.03
CA TRP A 14 -5.18 6.71 -3.84
C TRP A 14 -4.38 7.43 -2.76
N MET A 15 -3.92 6.65 -1.76
CA MET A 15 -3.01 7.11 -0.72
C MET A 15 -1.59 6.65 -1.02
N GLN A 16 -0.66 7.59 -0.98
CA GLN A 16 0.76 7.32 -1.13
C GLN A 16 1.31 6.66 0.13
N ILE A 17 1.91 5.49 -0.03
CA ILE A 17 2.54 4.74 1.05
C ILE A 17 4.05 4.98 1.09
N THR A 18 4.68 4.97 -0.09
CA THR A 18 6.10 5.25 -0.29
C THR A 18 6.27 6.38 -1.30
N ASP A 19 7.28 7.21 -1.08
CA ASP A 19 7.63 8.37 -1.92
C ASP A 19 8.79 8.10 -2.88
N GLY A 20 9.27 6.86 -2.96
CA GLY A 20 10.40 6.46 -3.79
C GLY A 20 11.77 6.93 -3.27
N ASN A 21 11.82 7.74 -2.21
CA ASN A 21 13.09 8.23 -1.64
C ASN A 21 13.68 7.26 -0.59
N GLN A 22 13.05 6.11 -0.38
CA GLN A 22 13.51 5.14 0.60
C GLN A 22 14.82 4.51 0.13
N VAL A 23 15.88 4.66 0.92
CA VAL A 23 17.20 4.05 0.65
C VAL A 23 17.18 2.53 0.89
N LYS A 24 16.17 2.02 1.61
CA LYS A 24 16.05 0.62 2.02
C LYS A 24 14.68 0.05 1.64
N PRO A 25 14.58 -1.27 1.44
CA PRO A 25 13.32 -1.92 1.13
C PRO A 25 12.24 -1.62 2.19
N VAL A 26 11.03 -1.37 1.72
CA VAL A 26 9.85 -1.18 2.57
C VAL A 26 9.03 -2.46 2.56
N LEU A 27 8.76 -3.01 3.74
CA LEU A 27 7.85 -4.13 3.89
C LEU A 27 6.45 -3.59 4.15
N LEU A 28 5.55 -3.80 3.20
CA LEU A 28 4.13 -3.59 3.39
C LEU A 28 3.47 -4.85 3.92
N GLN A 29 2.65 -4.69 4.95
CA GLN A 29 1.80 -5.75 5.47
C GLN A 29 0.35 -5.30 5.46
N VAL A 30 -0.54 -6.11 4.87
CA VAL A 30 -1.99 -5.88 4.93
C VAL A 30 -2.56 -6.71 6.06
N ILE A 31 -3.03 -6.04 7.10
CA ILE A 31 -3.47 -6.67 8.35
C ILE A 31 -4.96 -7.01 8.31
N SER A 32 -5.74 -6.22 7.59
CA SER A 32 -7.17 -6.43 7.44
C SER A 32 -7.64 -6.01 6.07
N GLY A 33 -8.69 -6.66 5.58
CA GLY A 33 -9.36 -6.32 4.35
C GLY A 33 -8.52 -6.58 3.10
N GLU A 34 -8.88 -5.90 2.03
CA GLU A 34 -8.21 -6.00 0.73
C GLU A 34 -7.91 -4.62 0.21
N ILE A 35 -6.71 -4.45 -0.34
CA ILE A 35 -6.27 -3.23 -0.97
C ILE A 35 -6.08 -3.44 -2.47
N TYR A 36 -6.25 -2.37 -3.22
CA TYR A 36 -5.59 -2.23 -4.51
C TYR A 36 -4.25 -1.55 -4.27
N PHE A 37 -3.20 -2.08 -4.87
CA PHE A 37 -1.88 -1.46 -4.87
C PHE A 37 -1.36 -1.30 -6.30
N CYS A 38 -0.61 -0.23 -6.53
CA CYS A 38 0.12 -0.03 -7.76
C CYS A 38 1.40 0.77 -7.49
N GLU A 39 2.38 0.55 -8.37
CA GLU A 39 3.65 1.26 -8.39
C GLU A 39 3.55 2.36 -9.44
N SER A 40 3.69 3.62 -9.01
CA SER A 40 3.59 4.78 -9.91
C SER A 40 4.29 5.99 -9.29
N ALA A 41 5.13 6.66 -10.09
CA ALA A 41 5.81 7.89 -9.69
C ALA A 41 4.84 9.04 -9.39
N THR A 42 3.65 9.02 -10.01
CA THR A 42 2.60 10.03 -9.83
C THR A 42 1.32 9.41 -9.28
N LYS A 43 0.46 10.23 -8.66
CA LYS A 43 -0.85 9.77 -8.19
C LYS A 43 -1.63 9.11 -9.34
N PRO A 44 -2.02 7.83 -9.21
CA PRO A 44 -2.73 7.13 -10.26
C PRO A 44 -4.14 7.70 -10.47
N ALA A 45 -4.70 7.49 -11.66
CA ALA A 45 -6.11 7.77 -11.91
C ALA A 45 -7.02 6.90 -11.02
N PRO A 46 -8.22 7.35 -10.64
CA PRO A 46 -9.12 6.60 -9.73
C PRO A 46 -9.37 5.15 -10.16
N ASN A 47 -9.40 4.93 -11.47
CA ASN A 47 -9.67 3.69 -12.18
C ASN A 47 -8.42 3.12 -12.87
N ALA A 48 -7.22 3.53 -12.45
CA ALA A 48 -5.97 2.92 -12.91
C ALA A 48 -5.92 1.42 -12.57
N ASP A 49 -5.24 0.66 -13.44
CA ASP A 49 -4.98 -0.76 -13.22
C ASP A 49 -4.16 -0.95 -11.94
N ALA A 50 -4.56 -1.96 -11.17
CA ALA A 50 -4.01 -2.19 -9.85
C ALA A 50 -4.04 -3.66 -9.51
N HIS A 51 -3.03 -4.08 -8.76
CA HIS A 51 -2.99 -5.40 -8.18
C HIS A 51 -3.86 -5.44 -6.92
N ILE A 52 -4.60 -6.53 -6.73
CA ILE A 52 -5.39 -6.75 -5.52
C ILE A 52 -4.55 -7.54 -4.54
N PHE A 53 -4.49 -7.07 -3.30
CA PHE A 53 -3.76 -7.74 -2.23
C PHE A 53 -4.63 -7.86 -0.99
N SER A 54 -4.84 -9.09 -0.54
CA SER A 54 -5.74 -9.42 0.57
C SER A 54 -4.94 -9.72 1.84
N SER A 55 -5.51 -9.41 3.00
CA SER A 55 -4.93 -9.78 4.30
C SER A 55 -4.82 -11.30 4.45
N GLY A 56 -3.76 -11.78 5.10
CA GLY A 56 -3.53 -13.21 5.31
C GLY A 56 -2.15 -13.52 5.90
N PRO A 57 -1.86 -14.81 6.19
CA PRO A 57 -0.60 -15.23 6.81
C PRO A 57 0.65 -14.90 5.98
N ASN A 58 0.50 -14.68 4.68
CA ASN A 58 1.56 -14.28 3.76
C ASN A 58 1.32 -12.91 3.11
N ALA A 59 0.53 -12.04 3.74
CA ALA A 59 0.19 -10.71 3.20
C ALA A 59 1.33 -9.70 3.42
N PHE A 60 2.54 -10.06 2.99
CA PHE A 60 3.71 -9.19 2.98
C PHE A 60 4.12 -8.89 1.55
N LEU A 61 4.28 -7.60 1.25
CA LEU A 61 4.81 -7.11 -0.02
C LEU A 61 6.13 -6.40 0.28
N SER A 62 7.22 -6.87 -0.32
CA SER A 62 8.52 -6.20 -0.22
C SER A 62 8.66 -5.24 -1.40
N ILE A 63 8.65 -3.95 -1.12
CA ILE A 63 8.93 -2.90 -2.10
C ILE A 63 10.44 -2.64 -2.06
N THR A 64 11.13 -3.00 -3.12
CA THR A 64 12.53 -2.61 -3.33
C THR A 64 12.57 -1.20 -3.88
N ALA A 65 13.45 -0.36 -3.33
CA ALA A 65 13.63 1.01 -3.78
C ALA A 65 14.02 1.09 -5.27
N PRO A 66 13.74 2.21 -5.97
CA PRO A 66 13.01 3.41 -5.53
C PRO A 66 11.61 3.54 -6.16
N ASP A 67 10.66 2.68 -5.77
CA ASP A 67 9.29 2.76 -6.29
C ASP A 67 8.33 3.48 -5.34
N SER A 68 7.58 4.45 -5.89
CA SER A 68 6.45 5.09 -5.21
C SER A 68 5.23 4.18 -5.30
N VAL A 69 4.71 3.77 -4.15
CA VAL A 69 3.58 2.85 -4.06
C VAL A 69 2.35 3.57 -3.55
N TRP A 70 1.26 3.34 -4.25
CA TRP A 70 -0.05 3.88 -3.95
C TRP A 70 -1.00 2.75 -3.61
N CYS A 71 -1.78 2.94 -2.55
CA CYS A 71 -2.79 1.98 -2.11
C CYS A 71 -4.17 2.64 -2.02
N LYS A 72 -5.22 1.88 -2.30
CA LYS A 72 -6.62 2.26 -2.06
C LYS A 72 -7.42 1.08 -1.52
N ALA A 73 -8.48 1.34 -0.78
CA ALA A 73 -9.33 0.30 -0.20
C ALA A 73 -10.19 -0.40 -1.26
N ARG A 74 -10.35 -1.72 -1.17
CA ARG A 74 -11.34 -2.49 -1.96
C ARG A 74 -12.63 -2.66 -1.15
N LYS A 75 -13.55 -1.70 -1.36
CA LYS A 75 -15.00 -1.60 -1.07
C LYS A 75 -15.75 -2.48 -0.02
N VAL A 76 -15.14 -3.30 0.82
CA VAL A 76 -15.87 -4.27 1.65
C VAL A 76 -15.59 -4.11 3.15
N VAL A 77 -14.38 -3.73 3.55
CA VAL A 77 -13.97 -3.44 4.94
C VAL A 77 -12.81 -2.44 4.89
N PRO A 78 -12.69 -1.44 5.79
CA PRO A 78 -11.53 -0.54 5.80
C PRO A 78 -10.23 -1.34 6.01
N PRO A 79 -9.35 -1.45 5.00
CA PRO A 79 -8.13 -2.19 5.17
C PRO A 79 -7.10 -1.37 5.94
N THR A 80 -6.38 -2.04 6.83
CA THR A 80 -5.23 -1.48 7.53
C THR A 80 -3.95 -1.97 6.86
N VAL A 81 -3.11 -1.04 6.45
CA VAL A 81 -1.80 -1.30 5.89
C VAL A 81 -0.73 -0.81 6.86
N ILE A 82 0.27 -1.64 7.10
CA ILE A 82 1.45 -1.26 7.86
C ILE A 82 2.66 -1.25 6.93
N ALA A 83 3.32 -0.10 6.83
CA ALA A 83 4.60 0.05 6.16
C ALA A 83 5.72 0.00 7.19
N VAL A 84 6.64 -0.97 7.05
CA VAL A 84 7.82 -1.12 7.88
C VAL A 84 9.05 -0.76 7.06
N THR A 85 9.76 0.26 7.52
CA THR A 85 11.06 0.67 6.97
C THR A 85 12.16 0.24 7.95
N ARG A 86 13.19 -0.45 7.47
CA ARG A 86 14.26 -1.00 8.34
C ARG A 86 15.36 0.01 8.67
#